data_AF-A0A7S4PBS2-F1
#
_entry.id   AF-A0A7S4PBS2-F1
#
_cell.length_a   1.000
_cell.length_b   1.000
_cell.length_c   1.000
_cell.angle_alpha   90.00
_cell.angle_beta   90.00
_cell.angle_gamma   90.00
#
_symmetry.space_group_name_H-M   'P 1'
#
loop_
_entity.id
_entity.type
_entity.pdbx_description
1 polymer ?
#
loop_
_entity_poly.entity_id
_entity_poly.type
_entity_poly.pdbx_seq_one_letter_code
_entity_poly.pdbx_strand_id
1 'polypeptide(L)'
;DEDEEEEDEETPAKLRAVLVAPTRELAQQLHRETDQIADGLGLKILFLTKITVRAFLKSKGDPNVDMIVTTPARLSKLLEDPKSSIDLSTVKYLILDEADKLFEESFLAQIDNIITACSNPK
;
A
#
# COMPACT_ATOMS: atom_id res chain seq x y z
N ASP A 1 -11.71 43.41 -9.52
CA ASP A 1 -12.77 42.77 -8.72
C ASP A 1 -13.24 41.56 -9.50
N GLU A 2 -12.86 40.32 -9.24
CA GLU A 2 -12.06 39.65 -8.22
C GLU A 2 -11.49 38.44 -8.97
N ASP A 3 -10.17 38.38 -9.12
CA ASP A 3 -9.50 37.18 -9.62
C ASP A 3 -9.58 36.15 -8.49
N GLU A 4 -10.58 35.26 -8.54
CA GLU A 4 -10.65 34.08 -7.67
C GLU A 4 -9.51 33.15 -8.08
N GLU A 5 -8.37 33.28 -7.39
CA GLU A 5 -7.32 32.28 -7.37
C GLU A 5 -7.94 30.96 -6.86
N GLU A 6 -8.16 30.00 -7.76
CA GLU A 6 -8.48 28.63 -7.35
C GLU A 6 -7.29 28.10 -6.56
N GLU A 7 -7.40 28.12 -5.22
CA GLU A 7 -6.48 27.40 -4.34
C GLU A 7 -6.54 25.92 -4.73
N ASP A 8 -5.44 25.41 -5.31
CA ASP A 8 -5.21 23.98 -5.51
C ASP A 8 -5.31 23.29 -4.14
N GLU A 9 -6.50 22.83 -3.75
CA GLU A 9 -6.63 21.91 -2.64
C GLU A 9 -5.83 20.66 -3.01
N GLU A 10 -4.63 20.50 -2.43
CA GLU A 10 -3.83 19.28 -2.56
C GLU A 10 -4.70 18.09 -2.14
N THR A 11 -5.29 17.41 -3.12
CA THR A 11 -6.03 16.18 -2.84
C THR A 11 -5.06 15.23 -2.16
N PRO A 12 -5.36 14.72 -0.95
CA PRO A 12 -4.45 13.85 -0.23
C PRO A 12 -4.07 12.67 -1.13
N ALA A 13 -2.77 12.38 -1.25
CA ALA A 13 -2.30 11.30 -2.11
C ALA A 13 -2.97 9.99 -1.67
N LYS A 14 -3.74 9.41 -2.59
CA LYS A 14 -4.46 8.16 -2.39
C LYS A 14 -3.56 6.99 -2.72
N LEU A 15 -3.60 5.96 -1.88
CA LEU A 15 -2.91 4.71 -2.11
C LEU A 15 -3.36 4.07 -3.44
N ARG A 16 -2.49 4.08 -4.44
CA ARG A 16 -2.82 3.65 -5.82
C ARG A 16 -2.28 2.25 -6.16
N ALA A 17 -1.27 1.76 -5.45
CA ALA A 17 -0.70 0.44 -5.70
C ALA A 17 -0.23 -0.28 -4.43
N VAL A 18 -0.32 -1.61 -4.46
CA VAL A 18 0.18 -2.51 -3.43
C VAL A 18 1.02 -3.61 -4.08
N LEU A 19 2.25 -3.78 -3.60
CA LEU A 19 3.18 -4.81 -4.01
C LEU A 19 3.35 -5.80 -2.86
N VAL A 20 3.11 -7.08 -3.12
CA VAL A 20 3.19 -8.16 -2.14
C VAL A 20 4.23 -9.17 -2.58
N ALA A 21 5.20 -9.45 -1.70
CA ALA A 21 6.19 -10.52 -1.89
C ALA A 21 6.11 -11.52 -0.72
N PRO A 22 6.43 -12.81 -0.93
CA PRO A 22 6.19 -13.86 0.07
C PRO A 22 7.09 -13.73 1.31
N THR A 23 8.28 -13.15 1.14
CA THR A 23 9.24 -12.97 2.24
C THR A 23 9.58 -11.51 2.46
N ARG A 24 10.07 -11.19 3.67
CA ARG A 24 10.48 -9.84 4.02
C ARG A 24 11.70 -9.41 3.21
N GLU A 25 12.61 -10.34 2.94
CA GLU A 25 13.84 -10.14 2.20
C GLU A 25 13.55 -9.79 0.73
N LEU A 26 12.56 -10.45 0.13
CA LEU A 26 12.07 -10.12 -1.22
C LEU A 26 11.31 -8.81 -1.24
N ALA A 27 10.41 -8.57 -0.29
CA ALA A 27 9.70 -7.30 -0.18
C ALA A 27 10.67 -6.12 0.00
N GLN A 28 11.78 -6.31 0.71
CA GLN A 28 12.83 -5.29 0.85
C GLN A 28 13.62 -5.07 -0.46
N GLN A 29 13.86 -6.12 -1.25
CA GLN A 29 14.46 -5.99 -2.59
C GLN A 29 13.53 -5.22 -3.52
N LEU A 30 12.26 -5.64 -3.59
CA LEU A 30 11.22 -5.01 -4.38
C LEU A 30 11.03 -3.54 -4.02
N HIS A 31 11.06 -3.21 -2.72
CA HIS A 31 11.04 -1.82 -2.27
C HIS A 31 12.22 -1.00 -2.79
N ARG A 32 13.45 -1.51 -2.69
CA ARG A 32 14.64 -0.78 -3.18
C ARG A 32 14.57 -0.52 -4.68
N GLU A 33 14.13 -1.50 -5.46
CA GLU A 33 14.01 -1.37 -6.91
C GLU A 33 12.89 -0.38 -7.27
N THR A 34 11.73 -0.49 -6.62
CA THR A 34 10.60 0.42 -6.85
C THR A 34 10.98 1.87 -6.49
N ASP A 35 11.69 2.07 -5.39
CA ASP A 35 12.16 3.38 -4.92
C ASP A 35 13.17 4.01 -5.90
N GLN A 36 14.10 3.21 -6.44
CA GLN A 36 15.04 3.65 -7.48
C GLN A 36 14.33 4.05 -8.78
N ILE A 37 13.31 3.29 -9.19
CA ILE A 37 12.53 3.58 -10.40
C ILE A 37 11.69 4.86 -10.22
N ALA A 38 11.20 5.10 -9.00
CA ALA A 38 10.38 6.25 -8.68
C ALA A 38 11.16 7.54 -8.39
N ASP A 39 12.50 7.50 -8.43
CA ASP A 39 13.34 8.66 -8.17
C ASP A 39 13.00 9.81 -9.13
N GLY A 40 12.79 11.00 -8.56
CA GLY A 40 12.36 12.19 -9.29
C GLY A 40 10.88 12.23 -9.73
N LEU A 41 10.06 11.21 -9.45
CA LEU A 41 8.64 11.19 -9.85
C LEU A 41 7.68 11.78 -8.79
N GLY A 42 8.19 12.15 -7.61
CA GLY A 42 7.37 12.65 -6.51
C GLY A 42 6.45 11.60 -5.87
N LEU A 43 6.64 10.32 -6.20
CA LEU A 43 5.88 9.20 -5.63
C LEU A 43 6.42 8.82 -4.26
N LYS A 44 5.51 8.61 -3.30
CA LYS A 44 5.85 8.14 -1.96
C LYS A 44 5.60 6.64 -1.84
N ILE A 45 6.69 5.88 -1.78
CA ILE A 45 6.65 4.43 -1.62
C ILE A 45 6.98 4.09 -0.17
N LEU A 46 6.19 3.19 0.42
CA LEU A 46 6.35 2.78 1.81
C LEU A 46 6.55 1.27 1.94
N PHE A 47 7.65 0.88 2.59
CA PHE A 47 7.82 -0.49 3.05
C PHE A 47 7.05 -0.74 4.36
N LEU A 48 6.08 -1.65 4.35
CA LEU A 48 5.33 -2.03 5.55
C LEU A 48 6.15 -2.92 6.49
N THR A 49 6.50 -2.34 7.63
CA THR A 49 7.23 -2.95 8.74
C THR A 49 6.43 -2.76 10.03
N LYS A 50 6.85 -3.38 11.14
CA LYS A 50 6.25 -3.12 12.46
C LYS A 50 6.30 -1.63 12.86
N ILE A 51 7.29 -0.90 12.37
CA ILE A 51 7.50 0.52 12.71
C ILE A 51 6.56 1.38 11.87
N THR A 52 6.50 1.15 10.56
CA THR A 52 5.68 1.95 9.63
C THR A 52 4.18 1.70 9.80
N VAL A 53 3.77 0.51 10.27
CA VAL A 53 2.39 0.25 10.72
C VAL A 53 1.94 1.25 11.80
N ARG A 54 2.82 1.69 12.69
CA ARG A 54 2.45 2.69 13.71
C ARG A 54 2.10 4.04 13.11
N ALA A 55 2.57 4.36 11.91
CA ALA A 55 2.17 5.59 11.22
C ALA A 55 0.70 5.49 10.82
N PHE A 56 0.27 4.41 10.16
CA PHE A 56 -1.14 4.15 9.83
C PHE A 56 -2.03 4.09 11.08
N LEU A 57 -1.59 3.45 12.16
CA LEU A 57 -2.38 3.36 13.39
C LEU A 57 -2.52 4.70 14.15
N LYS A 58 -1.64 5.68 13.88
CA LYS A 58 -1.62 6.98 14.59
C LYS A 58 -2.14 8.13 13.76
N SER A 59 -2.07 8.03 12.43
CA SER A 59 -2.56 9.08 11.56
C SER A 59 -4.10 9.04 11.54
N LYS A 60 -4.73 10.15 11.95
CA LYS A 60 -6.18 10.37 11.78
C LYS A 60 -6.56 10.73 10.33
N GLY A 61 -5.66 10.50 9.40
CA GLY A 61 -5.77 10.78 7.97
C GLY A 61 -4.82 9.87 7.21
N ASP A 62 -5.12 9.65 5.94
CA ASP A 62 -4.33 8.81 5.03
C ASP A 62 -2.87 9.30 5.04
N PRO A 63 -1.88 8.46 5.41
CA PRO A 63 -0.51 8.87 5.22
C PRO A 63 -0.32 9.10 3.72
N ASN A 64 0.13 10.29 3.35
CA ASN A 64 0.43 10.69 1.97
C ASN A 64 1.43 9.68 1.37
N VAL A 65 0.91 8.58 0.81
CA VAL A 65 1.61 7.36 0.37
C VAL A 65 0.91 6.88 -0.88
N ASP A 66 1.66 6.81 -1.97
CA ASP A 66 1.14 6.36 -3.25
C ASP A 66 1.19 4.83 -3.38
N MET A 67 2.24 4.21 -2.83
CA MET A 67 2.49 2.78 -3.02
C MET A 67 2.96 2.12 -1.74
N ILE A 68 2.51 0.89 -1.52
CA ILE A 68 2.97 0.07 -0.40
C ILE A 68 3.68 -1.17 -0.93
N VAL A 69 4.80 -1.53 -0.30
CA VAL A 69 5.48 -2.82 -0.47
C VAL A 69 5.39 -3.60 0.83
N THR A 70 4.98 -4.86 0.78
CA THR A 70 4.64 -5.64 2.00
C THR A 70 4.74 -7.16 1.80
N THR A 71 4.46 -7.90 2.87
CA THR A 71 4.20 -9.34 2.84
C THR A 71 2.73 -9.65 3.15
N PRO A 72 2.19 -10.82 2.75
CA PRO A 72 0.77 -11.14 2.93
C PRO A 72 0.32 -11.04 4.38
N ALA A 73 1.06 -11.69 5.29
CA ALA A 73 0.75 -11.70 6.73
C ALA A 73 0.79 -10.30 7.36
N ARG A 74 1.62 -9.39 6.85
CA ARG A 74 1.71 -8.02 7.37
C ARG A 74 0.49 -7.20 6.97
N LEU A 75 0.10 -7.26 5.70
CA LEU A 75 -1.01 -6.47 5.19
C LEU A 75 -2.36 -7.01 5.64
N SER A 76 -2.59 -8.33 5.58
CA SER A 76 -3.82 -8.97 6.10
C SER A 76 -4.09 -8.57 7.56
N LYS A 77 -3.06 -8.68 8.40
CA LYS A 77 -3.17 -8.27 9.82
C LYS A 77 -3.47 -6.78 10.00
N LEU A 78 -2.97 -5.92 9.11
CA LEU A 78 -3.23 -4.49 9.16
C LEU A 78 -4.66 -4.17 8.73
N LEU A 79 -5.21 -4.90 7.75
CA LEU A 79 -6.61 -4.79 7.31
C LEU A 79 -7.59 -5.27 8.37
N GLU A 80 -7.22 -6.29 9.14
CA GLU A 80 -8.04 -6.85 10.22
C GLU A 80 -8.03 -5.99 11.50
N ASP A 81 -7.08 -5.05 11.65
CA ASP A 81 -6.99 -4.20 12.83
C ASP A 81 -8.01 -3.05 12.75
N PRO A 82 -9.03 -2.97 13.63
CA PRO A 82 -10.05 -1.94 13.59
C PRO A 82 -9.52 -0.53 13.91
N LYS A 83 -8.27 -0.42 14.39
CA LYS A 83 -7.58 0.85 14.61
C LYS A 83 -6.77 1.31 13.39
N SER A 84 -6.68 0.47 12.36
CA SER A 84 -5.99 0.80 11.12
C SER A 84 -6.83 1.77 10.30
N SER A 85 -6.16 2.77 9.72
CA SER A 85 -6.74 3.72 8.77
C SER A 85 -6.45 3.34 7.31
N ILE A 86 -5.83 2.17 7.06
CA ILE A 86 -5.51 1.75 5.69
C ILE A 86 -6.78 1.48 4.89
N ASP A 87 -6.86 2.05 3.70
CA ASP A 87 -7.95 1.83 2.75
C ASP A 87 -7.39 1.37 1.41
N LEU A 88 -7.75 0.15 0.99
CA LEU A 88 -7.35 -0.41 -0.31
C LEU A 88 -8.42 -0.22 -1.40
N SER A 89 -9.56 0.43 -1.11
CA SER A 89 -10.62 0.68 -2.08
C SER A 89 -10.18 1.58 -3.24
N THR A 90 -9.09 2.32 -3.07
CA THR A 90 -8.50 3.22 -4.08
C THR A 90 -7.37 2.57 -4.88
N VAL A 91 -6.90 1.38 -4.47
CA VAL A 91 -5.80 0.66 -5.12
C VAL A 91 -6.22 0.22 -6.51
N LYS A 92 -5.47 0.66 -7.53
CA LYS A 92 -5.66 0.27 -8.94
C LYS A 92 -4.78 -0.91 -9.35
N TYR A 93 -3.63 -1.04 -8.69
CA TYR A 93 -2.64 -2.05 -9.03
C TYR A 93 -2.30 -2.89 -7.81
N LEU A 94 -2.68 -4.17 -7.86
CA LEU A 94 -2.21 -5.20 -6.93
C LEU A 94 -1.16 -6.06 -7.66
N ILE A 95 0.08 -6.02 -7.19
CA ILE A 95 1.20 -6.78 -7.75
C ILE A 95 1.55 -7.90 -6.78
N LEU A 96 1.53 -9.13 -7.26
CA LEU A 96 1.91 -10.33 -6.52
C LEU A 96 3.23 -10.87 -7.09
N ASP A 97 4.32 -10.65 -6.36
CA ASP A 97 5.65 -11.16 -6.71
C ASP A 97 5.81 -12.60 -6.22
N GLU A 98 6.44 -13.46 -7.03
CA GLU A 98 6.50 -14.92 -6.80
C GLU A 98 5.11 -15.53 -6.51
N ALA A 99 4.17 -15.31 -7.45
CA ALA A 99 2.78 -15.74 -7.32
C ALA A 99 2.63 -17.26 -7.09
N ASP A 100 3.53 -18.08 -7.62
CA ASP A 100 3.56 -19.51 -7.34
C ASP A 100 3.68 -19.81 -5.83
N LYS A 101 4.56 -19.10 -5.11
CA LYS A 101 4.69 -19.21 -3.65
C LYS A 101 3.52 -18.59 -2.91
N LEU A 102 3.03 -17.44 -3.38
CA LEU A 102 1.91 -16.73 -2.74
C LEU A 102 0.58 -17.51 -2.80
N PHE A 103 0.45 -18.48 -3.71
CA PHE A 103 -0.73 -19.33 -3.84
C PHE A 103 -0.57 -20.71 -3.15
N GLU A 104 0.47 -20.89 -2.33
CA GLU A 104 0.56 -22.02 -1.41
C GLU A 104 -0.45 -21.90 -0.26
N GLU A 105 -0.91 -23.03 0.30
CA GLU A 105 -1.94 -23.08 1.36
C GLU A 105 -1.66 -22.15 2.55
N SER A 106 -0.39 -21.93 2.87
CA SER A 106 0.03 -21.08 3.99
C SER A 106 -0.25 -19.58 3.81
N PHE A 107 -0.49 -19.13 2.57
CA PHE A 107 -0.71 -17.73 2.18
C PHE A 107 -2.11 -17.43 1.64
N LEU A 108 -2.87 -18.44 1.22
CA LEU A 108 -4.16 -18.25 0.54
C LEU A 108 -5.13 -17.38 1.34
N ALA A 109 -5.29 -17.64 2.64
CA ALA A 109 -6.20 -16.87 3.48
C ALA A 109 -5.82 -15.38 3.56
N GLN A 110 -4.53 -15.07 3.62
CA GLN A 110 -4.02 -13.70 3.67
C GLN A 110 -4.16 -13.02 2.30
N ILE A 111 -3.91 -13.75 1.21
CA ILE A 111 -4.06 -13.24 -0.15
C ILE A 111 -5.53 -12.97 -0.48
N ASP A 112 -6.44 -13.88 -0.14
CA ASP A 112 -7.88 -13.69 -0.31
C ASP A 112 -8.38 -12.44 0.43
N ASN A 113 -7.91 -12.20 1.65
CA ASN A 113 -8.24 -11.00 2.41
C ASN A 113 -7.74 -9.73 1.70
N ILE A 114 -6.51 -9.72 1.19
CA ILE A 114 -5.93 -8.59 0.47
C ILE A 114 -6.70 -8.31 -0.83
N ILE A 115 -6.97 -9.35 -1.63
CA ILE A 115 -7.72 -9.21 -2.89
C ILE A 115 -9.13 -8.68 -2.61
N THR A 116 -9.80 -9.19 -1.58
CA THR A 116 -11.16 -8.75 -1.21
C THR A 116 -11.18 -7.28 -0.79
N ALA A 117 -10.13 -6.79 -0.11
CA ALA A 117 -10.02 -5.38 0.28
C ALA A 117 -9.78 -4.45 -0.93
N CYS A 118 -9.10 -4.92 -1.97
CA CYS A 118 -8.90 -4.22 -3.23
C CYS A 118 -10.21 -4.22 -4.06
N SER A 119 -11.10 -3.28 -3.75
CA SER A 119 -12.46 -3.21 -4.32
C SER A 119 -12.63 -2.18 -5.44
N ASN A 120 -11.55 -1.58 -5.93
CA ASN A 120 -11.61 -0.59 -7.00
C ASN A 120 -12.12 -1.24 -8.31
N PRO A 121 -13.22 -0.74 -8.90
CA PRO A 121 -13.78 -1.30 -10.13
C PRO A 121 -13.03 -0.89 -11.41
N LYS A 122 -12.02 0.00 -11.31
CA LYS A 122 -11.27 0.57 -12.44
C LYS A 122 -9.83 0.10 -12.50
#